data_AF-A0A3M6QSY3-F1
#
_entry.id   AF-A0A3M6QSY3-F1
#
_cell.length_a   1.000
_cell.length_b   1.000
_cell.length_c   1.000
_cell.angle_alpha   90.00
_cell.angle_beta   90.00
_cell.angle_gamma   90.00
#
_symmetry.space_group_name_H-M   'P 1'
#
loop_
_entity.id
_entity.type
_entity.pdbx_description
1 polymer ?
#
loop_
_entity_poly.entity_id
_entity_poly.type
_entity_poly.pdbx_seq_one_letter_code
_entity_poly.pdbx_strand_id
1 'polypeptide(L)'
;MATAKQLLGTWGEKLVAAKCACPKCKRPKTLKLLPQNFKCADLICDFCGFLAQVKAMTVPAVSPLPKQVLGAAWGPQKERMDSGIYFPLFLVLKAPTDQAIYYLPVDFQSPALFSARKPLSASAKRAGWQGFMYVLGAVPAGAFVRLL
;
A
#
# COMPACT_ATOMS: atom_id res chain seq x y z
N MET A 1 8.98 21.37 -1.85
CA MET A 1 9.58 20.21 -2.56
C MET A 1 9.03 18.91 -1.97
N ALA A 2 8.82 17.90 -2.81
CA ALA A 2 8.44 16.56 -2.35
C ALA A 2 9.63 15.87 -1.66
N THR A 3 9.36 15.18 -0.55
CA THR A 3 10.36 14.37 0.16
C THR A 3 10.72 13.12 -0.63
N ALA A 4 11.88 12.52 -0.35
CA ALA A 4 12.29 11.25 -0.97
C ALA A 4 11.23 10.13 -0.81
N LYS A 5 10.54 10.10 0.34
CA LYS A 5 9.45 9.14 0.58
C LYS A 5 8.22 9.41 -0.28
N GLN A 6 7.87 10.68 -0.51
CA GLN A 6 6.78 11.04 -1.41
C GLN A 6 7.14 10.69 -2.86
N LEU A 7 8.37 10.96 -3.29
CA LEU A 7 8.84 10.57 -4.63
C LEU A 7 8.82 9.05 -4.83
N LEU A 8 9.23 8.29 -3.82
CA LEU A 8 9.16 6.82 -3.84
C LEU A 8 7.72 6.31 -3.94
N GLY A 9 6.79 6.89 -3.17
CA GLY A 9 5.37 6.56 -3.23
C GLY A 9 4.79 6.80 -4.62
N THR A 10 4.95 8.02 -5.15
CA THR A 10 4.49 8.40 -6.50
C THR A 10 5.10 7.51 -7.59
N TRP A 11 6.38 7.15 -7.47
CA TRP A 11 7.02 6.22 -8.39
C TRP A 11 6.38 4.83 -8.35
N GLY A 12 6.09 4.30 -7.16
CA GLY A 12 5.44 3.00 -7.01
C GLY A 12 4.02 2.98 -7.58
N GLU A 13 3.22 4.02 -7.31
CA GLU A 13 1.87 4.18 -7.87
C GLU A 13 1.89 4.17 -9.40
N LYS A 14 2.79 4.96 -10.00
CA LYS A 14 2.98 5.01 -11.46
C LYS A 14 3.43 3.66 -12.02
N LEU A 15 4.34 2.97 -11.33
CA LEU A 15 4.83 1.66 -11.77
C LEU A 15 3.71 0.63 -11.80
N VAL A 16 2.88 0.55 -10.76
CA VAL A 16 1.73 -0.37 -10.71
C VAL A 16 0.73 -0.04 -11.81
N ALA A 17 0.37 1.25 -11.98
CA ALA A 17 -0.57 1.67 -13.02
C ALA A 17 -0.07 1.33 -14.44
N ALA A 18 1.24 1.42 -14.67
CA ALA A 18 1.85 1.14 -15.96
C ALA A 18 2.03 -0.36 -16.27
N LYS A 19 2.29 -1.19 -15.24
CA LYS A 19 2.72 -2.59 -15.42
C LYS A 19 1.66 -3.62 -15.08
N CYS A 20 0.71 -3.31 -14.20
CA CYS A 20 -0.28 -4.28 -13.73
C CYS A 20 -1.60 -4.19 -14.49
N ALA A 21 -2.19 -5.33 -14.79
CA ALA A 21 -3.61 -5.42 -15.13
C ALA A 21 -4.48 -5.31 -13.87
N CYS A 22 -5.75 -4.94 -14.02
CA CYS A 22 -6.66 -4.92 -12.88
C CYS A 22 -6.85 -6.34 -12.31
N PRO A 23 -6.60 -6.59 -11.00
CA PRO A 23 -6.77 -7.92 -10.42
C PRO A 23 -8.22 -8.41 -10.42
N LYS A 24 -9.21 -7.51 -10.43
CA LYS A 24 -10.63 -7.84 -10.42
C LYS A 24 -11.15 -8.22 -11.82
N CYS A 25 -11.04 -7.32 -12.80
CA CYS A 25 -11.59 -7.55 -14.15
C CYS A 25 -10.58 -8.08 -15.17
N LYS A 26 -9.31 -8.25 -14.77
CA LYS A 26 -8.18 -8.74 -15.59
C LYS A 26 -7.83 -7.87 -16.82
N ARG A 27 -8.56 -6.78 -17.07
CA ARG A 27 -8.29 -5.90 -18.20
C ARG A 27 -6.97 -5.13 -18.01
N PRO A 28 -6.06 -5.17 -19.01
CA PRO A 28 -4.81 -4.41 -18.95
C PRO A 28 -5.06 -2.91 -19.15
N LYS A 29 -4.12 -2.07 -18.71
CA LYS A 29 -4.10 -0.60 -18.95
C LYS A 29 -5.29 0.20 -18.39
N THR A 30 -6.05 -0.37 -17.45
CA THR A 30 -7.23 0.25 -16.83
C THR A 30 -6.94 0.90 -15.47
N LEU A 31 -5.81 0.59 -14.83
CA LEU A 31 -5.45 1.20 -13.54
C LEU A 31 -5.01 2.64 -13.74
N LYS A 32 -5.69 3.58 -13.06
CA LYS A 32 -5.43 5.02 -13.05
C LYS A 32 -5.14 5.49 -11.63
N LEU A 33 -4.33 6.53 -11.51
CA LEU A 33 -4.02 7.14 -10.22
C LEU A 33 -5.22 7.94 -9.73
N LEU A 34 -5.53 7.82 -8.44
CA LEU A 34 -6.48 8.69 -7.77
C LEU A 34 -5.84 10.06 -7.46
N PRO A 35 -6.64 11.10 -7.21
CA PRO A 35 -6.13 12.39 -6.77
C PRO A 35 -5.27 12.29 -5.50
N GLN A 36 -4.31 13.19 -5.35
CA GLN A 36 -3.49 13.24 -4.14
C GLN A 36 -4.36 13.42 -2.89
N ASN A 37 -3.96 12.78 -1.79
CA ASN A 37 -4.68 12.75 -0.51
C ASN A 37 -6.03 12.02 -0.55
N PHE A 38 -6.34 11.26 -1.61
CA PHE A 38 -7.46 10.32 -1.56
C PHE A 38 -7.23 9.33 -0.40
N LYS A 39 -8.23 9.17 0.47
CA LYS A 39 -8.07 8.40 1.70
C LYS A 39 -8.08 6.90 1.40
N CYS A 40 -7.03 6.21 1.83
CA CYS A 40 -6.89 4.74 1.89
C CYS A 40 -6.83 3.99 0.54
N ALA A 41 -6.89 4.68 -0.60
CA ALA A 41 -6.69 4.09 -1.92
C ALA A 41 -5.87 5.04 -2.79
N ASP A 42 -5.06 4.47 -3.67
CA ASP A 42 -4.13 5.19 -4.53
C ASP A 42 -4.43 4.96 -6.02
N LEU A 43 -5.08 3.84 -6.37
CA LEU A 43 -5.45 3.48 -7.74
C LEU A 43 -6.94 3.13 -7.86
N ILE A 44 -7.49 3.42 -9.04
CA ILE A 44 -8.82 2.99 -9.49
C ILE A 44 -8.72 2.29 -10.86
N CYS A 45 -9.49 1.23 -11.08
CA CYS A 45 -9.74 0.69 -12.40
C CYS A 45 -10.88 1.47 -13.06
N ASP A 46 -10.58 2.18 -14.15
CA ASP A 46 -11.56 2.98 -14.89
C ASP A 46 -12.65 2.15 -15.60
N PHE A 47 -12.47 0.83 -15.68
CA PHE A 47 -13.47 -0.09 -16.24
C PHE A 47 -14.43 -0.68 -15.21
N CYS A 48 -13.93 -1.18 -14.08
CA CYS A 48 -14.75 -1.95 -13.11
C CYS A 48 -14.86 -1.32 -11.72
N GLY A 49 -14.31 -0.12 -11.52
CA GLY A 49 -14.35 0.60 -10.23
C GLY A 49 -13.52 -0.04 -9.12
N PHE A 50 -12.67 -1.02 -9.42
CA PHE A 50 -11.75 -1.62 -8.46
C PHE A 50 -10.82 -0.56 -7.86
N LEU A 51 -10.72 -0.51 -6.53
CA LEU A 51 -9.83 0.38 -5.79
C LEU A 51 -8.70 -0.42 -5.16
N ALA A 52 -7.50 0.14 -5.13
CA ALA A 52 -6.36 -0.48 -4.45
C ALA A 52 -5.46 0.56 -3.80
N GLN A 53 -4.76 0.12 -2.75
CA GLN A 53 -3.69 0.87 -2.13
C GLN A 53 -2.34 0.42 -2.69
N VAL A 54 -1.39 1.35 -2.79
CA VAL A 54 -0.01 1.10 -3.19
C VAL A 54 0.90 1.53 -2.05
N LYS A 55 1.85 0.68 -1.68
CA LYS A 55 2.94 1.04 -0.76
C LYS A 55 4.27 0.69 -1.39
N ALA A 56 5.15 1.69 -1.45
CA ALA A 56 6.48 1.54 -2.01
C ALA A 56 7.55 1.63 -0.91
N MET A 57 8.56 0.78 -0.98
CA MET A 57 9.64 0.72 -0.01
C MET A 57 10.98 0.41 -0.67
N THR A 58 12.04 1.09 -0.24
CA THR A 58 13.41 0.72 -0.61
C THR A 58 13.87 -0.44 0.28
N VAL A 59 14.43 -1.48 -0.34
CA VAL A 59 14.88 -2.72 0.30
C VAL A 59 16.26 -3.11 -0.23
N PRO A 60 17.04 -3.92 0.51
CA PRO A 60 18.29 -4.47 -0.02
C PRO A 60 18.05 -5.52 -1.12
N ALA A 61 16.97 -6.28 -1.03
CA ALA A 61 16.55 -7.28 -2.00
C ALA A 61 15.01 -7.35 -2.06
N VAL A 62 14.47 -7.78 -3.21
CA VAL A 62 13.01 -7.87 -3.43
C VAL A 62 12.37 -9.15 -2.86
N SER A 63 13.19 -10.04 -2.31
CA SER A 63 12.79 -11.26 -1.59
C SER A 63 13.84 -11.59 -0.52
N PRO A 64 13.45 -12.06 0.68
CA PRO A 64 12.06 -12.27 1.14
C PRO A 64 11.31 -10.94 1.37
N LEU A 65 9.99 -11.02 1.53
CA LEU A 65 9.17 -9.85 1.87
C LEU A 65 9.60 -9.25 3.22
N PRO A 66 9.54 -7.92 3.37
CA PRO A 66 9.80 -7.28 4.66
C PRO A 66 8.76 -7.70 5.69
N LYS A 67 9.15 -7.79 6.97
CA LYS A 67 8.20 -8.16 8.05
C LYS A 67 7.11 -7.11 8.26
N GLN A 68 7.43 -5.84 8.02
CA GLN A 68 6.52 -4.72 8.20
C GLN A 68 6.73 -3.64 7.15
N VAL A 69 5.66 -2.90 6.83
CA VAL A 69 5.69 -1.76 5.91
C VAL A 69 4.96 -0.59 6.53
N LEU A 70 5.49 0.63 6.34
CA LEU A 70 4.89 1.82 6.90
C LEU A 70 3.56 2.16 6.21
N GLY A 71 2.50 2.32 7.01
CA GLY A 71 1.20 2.82 6.58
C GLY A 71 1.10 4.35 6.61
N ALA A 72 -0.07 4.87 6.21
CA ALA A 72 -0.39 6.29 6.25
C ALA A 72 -1.02 6.67 7.61
N ALA A 73 -2.10 7.46 7.61
CA ALA A 73 -2.80 7.87 8.82
C ALA A 73 -3.65 6.71 9.39
N TRP A 74 -3.59 6.51 10.70
CA TRP A 74 -4.33 5.44 11.38
C TRP A 74 -5.83 5.69 11.42
N GLY A 75 -6.28 6.90 11.76
CA GLY A 75 -7.72 7.22 11.90
C GLY A 75 -8.57 6.80 10.69
N PRO A 76 -8.28 7.30 9.47
CA PRO A 76 -9.02 6.90 8.28
C PRO A 76 -8.94 5.40 7.97
N GLN A 77 -7.81 4.76 8.25
CA GLN A 77 -7.66 3.32 8.05
C GLN A 77 -8.55 2.54 9.03
N LYS A 78 -8.55 2.94 10.30
CA LYS A 78 -9.37 2.34 11.35
C LYS A 78 -10.86 2.50 11.05
N GLU A 79 -11.31 3.69 10.67
CA GLU A 79 -12.71 3.95 10.27
C GLU A 79 -13.17 3.01 9.14
N ARG A 80 -12.32 2.77 8.14
CA ARG A 80 -12.63 1.82 7.06
C ARG A 80 -12.71 0.39 7.58
N MET A 81 -11.76 -0.03 8.40
CA MET A 81 -11.74 -1.37 8.99
C MET A 81 -12.93 -1.63 9.91
N ASP A 82 -13.32 -0.65 10.74
CA ASP A 82 -14.47 -0.73 11.62
C ASP A 82 -15.78 -0.89 10.81
N SER A 83 -15.82 -0.34 9.60
CA SER A 83 -16.90 -0.54 8.62
C SER A 83 -16.74 -1.80 7.75
N GLY A 84 -15.78 -2.68 8.03
CA GLY A 84 -15.50 -3.89 7.26
C GLY A 84 -14.90 -3.66 5.87
N ILE A 85 -14.40 -2.45 5.60
CA ILE A 85 -13.86 -2.05 4.30
C ILE A 85 -12.33 -2.22 4.33
N TYR A 86 -11.84 -3.13 3.47
CA TYR A 86 -10.43 -3.35 3.22
C TYR A 86 -10.10 -3.03 1.76
N PHE A 87 -8.93 -2.47 1.52
CA PHE A 87 -8.43 -2.23 0.17
C PHE A 87 -7.31 -3.22 -0.14
N PRO A 88 -7.34 -3.87 -1.32
CA PRO A 88 -6.25 -4.73 -1.74
C PRO A 88 -4.97 -3.90 -1.87
N LEU A 89 -3.84 -4.52 -1.54
CA LEU A 89 -2.55 -3.84 -1.43
C LEU A 89 -1.61 -4.29 -2.55
N PHE A 90 -1.09 -3.33 -3.31
CA PHE A 90 0.12 -3.50 -4.09
C PHE A 90 1.32 -3.06 -3.26
N LEU A 91 2.23 -3.99 -3.00
CA LEU A 91 3.51 -3.71 -2.36
C LEU A 91 4.60 -3.64 -3.42
N VAL A 92 5.20 -2.45 -3.57
CA VAL A 92 6.28 -2.19 -4.52
C VAL A 92 7.60 -2.15 -3.76
N LEU A 93 8.49 -3.08 -4.08
CA LEU A 93 9.82 -3.16 -3.50
C LEU A 93 10.85 -2.62 -4.49
N LYS A 94 11.68 -1.69 -4.05
CA LYS A 94 12.78 -1.11 -4.84
C LYS A 94 14.12 -1.52 -4.23
N ALA A 95 14.85 -2.38 -4.91
CA ALA A 95 16.25 -2.71 -4.61
C ALA A 95 17.20 -1.88 -5.51
N PRO A 96 18.52 -1.87 -5.23
CA PRO A 96 19.48 -1.11 -6.04
C PRO A 96 19.48 -1.48 -7.52
N THR A 97 19.32 -2.77 -7.83
CA THR A 97 19.39 -3.33 -9.19
C THR A 97 18.13 -4.06 -9.63
N ASP A 98 17.09 -4.11 -8.78
CA ASP A 98 15.86 -4.86 -9.05
C ASP A 98 14.64 -4.16 -8.44
N GLN A 99 13.47 -4.52 -8.90
CA GLN A 99 12.19 -4.08 -8.35
C GLN A 99 11.16 -5.19 -8.47
N ALA A 100 10.25 -5.26 -7.50
CA ALA A 100 9.15 -6.21 -7.54
C ALA A 100 7.83 -5.54 -7.21
N ILE A 101 6.75 -6.11 -7.75
CA ILE A 101 5.40 -5.75 -7.38
C ILE A 101 4.74 -7.01 -6.82
N TYR A 102 4.30 -6.94 -5.57
CA TYR A 102 3.49 -7.98 -4.96
C TYR A 102 2.06 -7.48 -4.79
N TYR A 103 1.10 -8.39 -4.89
CA TYR A 103 -0.32 -8.12 -4.69
C TYR A 103 -0.85 -8.95 -3.53
N LEU A 104 -1.56 -8.29 -2.61
CA LEU A 104 -2.31 -8.91 -1.52
C LEU A 104 -3.81 -8.68 -1.74
N PRO A 105 -4.57 -9.77 -2.05
CA PRO A 105 -6.04 -9.73 -2.08
C PRO A 105 -6.64 -9.30 -0.74
N VAL A 106 -7.86 -8.77 -0.77
CA VAL A 106 -8.58 -8.39 0.45
C VAL A 106 -8.93 -9.58 1.34
N ASP A 107 -9.12 -10.76 0.75
CA ASP A 107 -9.58 -11.97 1.45
C ASP A 107 -8.55 -12.49 2.48
N PHE A 108 -7.29 -12.08 2.35
CA PHE A 108 -6.22 -12.39 3.30
C PHE A 108 -5.98 -11.29 4.33
N GLN A 109 -6.74 -10.19 4.30
CA GLN A 109 -6.59 -9.07 5.23
C GLN A 109 -7.49 -9.25 6.44
N SER A 110 -6.90 -9.01 7.61
CA SER A 110 -7.60 -8.99 8.89
C SER A 110 -7.08 -7.83 9.74
N PRO A 111 -7.72 -7.47 10.86
CA PRO A 111 -7.20 -6.45 11.76
C PRO A 111 -5.75 -6.69 12.21
N ALA A 112 -5.30 -7.95 12.27
CA ALA A 112 -3.93 -8.30 12.65
C ALA A 112 -2.87 -7.78 11.65
N LEU A 113 -3.26 -7.52 10.39
CA LEU A 113 -2.39 -6.88 9.41
C LEU A 113 -2.06 -5.43 9.77
N PHE A 114 -2.83 -4.78 10.64
CA PHE A 114 -2.71 -3.34 10.91
C PHE A 114 -2.37 -3.07 12.36
N SER A 115 -1.19 -2.47 12.60
CA SER A 115 -0.75 -2.08 13.94
C SER A 115 -0.65 -0.56 14.06
N ALA A 116 -1.50 0.03 14.90
CA ALA A 116 -1.41 1.46 15.24
C ALA A 116 -0.04 1.79 15.84
N ARG A 117 0.55 2.93 15.44
CA ARG A 117 1.79 3.45 16.06
C ARG A 117 1.43 4.42 17.18
N LYS A 118 2.41 4.74 18.03
CA LYS A 118 2.26 5.86 18.97
C LYS A 118 2.05 7.17 18.18
N PRO A 119 1.13 8.04 18.61
CA PRO A 119 1.02 9.39 18.06
C PRO A 119 2.35 10.14 18.12
N LEU A 120 2.57 11.05 17.18
CA LEU A 120 3.75 11.91 17.21
C LEU A 120 3.73 12.84 18.43
N SER A 121 4.92 13.12 18.96
CA SER A 121 5.11 13.97 20.14
C SER A 121 4.53 15.38 19.95
N ALA A 122 4.26 16.05 21.06
CA ALA A 122 3.79 17.45 21.05
C ALA A 122 4.75 18.42 20.34
N SER A 123 6.04 18.10 20.32
CA SER A 123 7.08 18.87 19.63
C SER A 123 7.19 18.59 18.12
N ALA A 124 6.51 17.56 17.60
CA ALA A 124 6.58 17.24 16.18
C ALA A 124 5.79 18.23 15.34
N LYS A 125 6.23 18.46 14.09
CA LYS A 125 5.51 19.31 13.12
C LYS A 125 4.04 18.93 12.93
N ARG A 126 3.71 17.64 13.11
CA ARG A 126 2.35 17.10 13.07
C ARG A 126 2.00 16.48 14.43
N ALA A 127 2.09 17.26 15.50
CA ALA A 127 1.78 16.83 16.86
C ALA A 127 0.45 16.06 16.92
N GLY A 128 0.44 14.93 17.62
CA GLY A 128 -0.74 14.07 17.74
C GLY A 128 -1.09 13.24 16.48
N TRP A 129 -0.44 13.46 15.33
CA TRP A 129 -0.68 12.61 14.16
C TRP A 129 -0.28 11.17 14.45
N GLN A 130 -1.16 10.25 14.14
CA GLN A 130 -0.94 8.82 14.34
C GLN A 130 -0.87 8.10 13.00
N GLY A 131 0.21 7.36 12.80
CA GLY A 131 0.34 6.42 11.68
C GLY A 131 0.14 4.98 12.12
N PHE A 132 0.28 4.05 11.18
CA PHE A 132 0.22 2.61 11.45
C PHE A 132 1.32 1.84 10.68
N MET A 133 1.48 0.56 10.99
CA MET A 133 2.29 -0.39 10.25
C MET A 133 1.41 -1.48 9.65
N TYR A 134 1.72 -1.89 8.43
CA TYR A 134 1.33 -3.19 7.89
C TYR A 134 2.23 -4.25 8.50
N VAL A 135 1.67 -5.24 9.19
CA VAL A 135 2.37 -6.38 9.78
C VAL A 135 2.26 -7.56 8.82
N LEU A 136 3.22 -7.69 7.90
CA LEU A 136 3.13 -8.69 6.83
C LEU A 136 3.24 -10.14 7.36
N GLY A 137 3.83 -10.33 8.54
CA GLY A 137 3.84 -11.64 9.20
C GLY A 137 2.46 -12.11 9.69
N ALA A 138 1.44 -11.24 9.68
CA ALA A 138 0.08 -11.59 10.08
C ALA A 138 -0.75 -12.19 8.94
N VAL A 139 -0.23 -12.24 7.71
CA VAL A 139 -0.90 -12.92 6.59
C VAL A 139 -0.32 -14.32 6.38
N PRO A 140 -1.12 -15.29 5.89
CA PRO A 140 -0.61 -16.62 5.56
C PRO A 140 0.52 -16.59 4.55
N ALA A 141 1.44 -17.56 4.64
CA ALA A 141 2.45 -17.77 3.62
C ALA A 141 1.78 -17.99 2.25
N GLY A 142 2.29 -17.32 1.21
CA GLY A 142 1.71 -17.37 -0.14
C GLY A 142 0.54 -16.41 -0.39
N ALA A 143 0.07 -15.66 0.60
CA ALA A 143 -1.00 -14.67 0.41
C ALA A 143 -0.59 -13.51 -0.52
N PHE A 144 0.70 -13.15 -0.52
CA PHE A 144 1.26 -12.20 -1.47
C PHE A 144 1.68 -12.89 -2.77
N VAL A 145 1.14 -12.43 -3.89
CA VAL A 145 1.46 -12.93 -5.23
C VAL A 145 2.40 -11.95 -5.92
N ARG A 146 3.56 -12.42 -6.40
CA ARG A 146 4.49 -11.60 -7.19
C ARG A 146 3.96 -11.42 -8.62
N LEU A 147 3.86 -10.18 -9.07
CA LEU A 147 3.38 -9.78 -10.39
C LEU A 147 4.51 -9.29 -11.33
N LEU A 148 5.60 -8.81 -10.75
CA LEU A 148 6.84 -8.39 -11.40
C LEU A 148 8.02 -8.77 -10.49
#